data_AF-A0A2N5YQF2-F1
#
_entry.id   AF-A0A2N5YQF2-F1
#
_cell.length_a   1.000
_cell.length_b   1.000
_cell.length_c   1.000
_cell.angle_alpha   90.00
_cell.angle_beta   90.00
_cell.angle_gamma   90.00
#
_symmetry.space_group_name_H-M   'P 1'
#
loop_
_entity.id
_entity.type
_entity.pdbx_description
1 polymer ?
#
loop_
_entity_poly.entity_id
_entity_poly.type
_entity_poly.pdbx_seq_one_letter_code
_entity_poly.pdbx_strand_id
1 'polypeptide(L)'
;MKKQLSITTKEMCRQNIIGVKVEDSTRSFNNTLGGTVTKPIRRTKYLKICWMCGSPYESHKSNTYACSQRCSNNLVYARKNGYLPPANMEQMTKEKNVKEVKQRFGYV
;
A
#
# COMPACT_ATOMS: atom_id res chain seq x y z
N MET A 1 13.05 8.46 27.79
CA MET A 1 11.63 8.84 27.57
C MET A 1 11.10 8.08 26.36
N LYS A 2 10.13 7.17 26.53
CA LYS A 2 9.53 6.40 25.43
C LYS A 2 8.54 7.31 24.69
N LYS A 3 8.94 7.84 23.53
CA LYS A 3 8.09 8.69 22.68
C LYS A 3 7.03 7.79 22.05
N GLN A 4 5.86 7.72 22.68
CA GLN A 4 4.71 6.99 22.18
C GLN A 4 4.39 7.51 20.78
N LEU A 5 4.38 6.61 19.80
CA LEU A 5 4.01 6.93 18.42
C LEU A 5 2.60 7.51 18.41
N SER A 6 2.49 8.81 18.13
CA SER A 6 1.22 9.49 17.88
C SER A 6 0.56 9.03 16.59
N ILE A 7 1.28 8.30 15.72
CA ILE A 7 0.76 7.86 14.43
C ILE A 7 -0.04 6.57 14.54
N THR A 8 -1.31 6.66 14.16
CA THR A 8 -2.26 5.56 14.10
C THR A 8 -2.04 4.71 12.86
N THR A 9 -2.53 3.46 12.88
CA THR A 9 -2.50 2.59 11.69
C THR A 9 -3.24 3.21 10.50
N LYS A 10 -4.30 3.99 10.77
CA LYS A 10 -5.06 4.70 9.74
C LYS A 10 -4.21 5.77 9.05
N GLU A 11 -3.44 6.54 9.82
CA GLU A 11 -2.51 7.54 9.28
C GLU A 11 -1.38 6.88 8.49
N MET A 12 -0.83 5.76 8.98
CA MET A 12 0.15 4.98 8.22
C MET A 12 -0.39 4.57 6.84
N CYS A 13 -1.61 4.05 6.77
CA CYS A 13 -2.24 3.67 5.50
C CYS A 13 -2.55 4.84 4.57
N ARG A 14 -2.77 6.04 5.11
CA ARG A 14 -3.04 7.25 4.31
C ARG A 14 -1.75 7.83 3.75
N GLN A 15 -0.75 7.99 4.61
CA GLN A 15 0.52 8.60 4.23
C GLN A 15 1.36 7.72 3.30
N ASN A 16 1.13 6.40 3.28
CA ASN A 16 1.90 5.51 2.44
C ASN A 16 1.42 5.39 1.00
N ILE A 17 0.20 5.86 0.71
CA ILE A 17 -0.31 5.90 -0.66
C ILE A 17 0.34 7.07 -1.36
N ILE A 18 1.11 6.78 -2.41
CA ILE A 18 1.74 7.78 -3.24
C ILE A 18 1.00 7.97 -4.56
N GLY A 19 0.30 6.96 -5.07
CA GLY A 19 -0.46 7.04 -6.32
C GLY A 19 -1.70 6.17 -6.32
N VAL A 20 -2.68 6.55 -7.15
CA VAL A 20 -3.92 5.80 -7.36
C VAL A 20 -4.17 5.70 -8.86
N LYS A 21 -4.50 4.50 -9.34
CA LYS A 21 -4.97 4.27 -10.71
C LYS A 21 -6.21 3.39 -10.72
N VAL A 22 -7.01 3.51 -11.76
CA VAL A 22 -8.15 2.63 -12.00
C VAL A 22 -7.79 1.74 -13.18
N GLU A 23 -7.78 0.43 -12.96
CA GLU A 23 -7.55 -0.58 -14.01
C GLU A 23 -8.88 -1.26 -14.33
N ASP A 24 -9.20 -1.35 -15.61
CA ASP A 24 -10.26 -2.22 -16.10
C ASP A 24 -9.76 -3.68 -16.02
N SER A 25 -10.52 -4.53 -15.34
CA SER A 25 -10.23 -5.94 -15.13
C SER A 25 -11.46 -6.75 -15.52
N THR A 26 -11.28 -7.99 -15.92
CA THR A 26 -12.39 -8.92 -16.08
C THR A 26 -12.54 -9.77 -14.82
N ARG A 27 -13.77 -10.05 -14.41
CA ARG A 27 -14.07 -11.03 -13.36
C ARG A 27 -14.93 -12.14 -13.94
N SER A 28 -14.43 -13.36 -13.80
CA SER A 28 -15.13 -14.58 -14.18
C SER A 28 -16.04 -15.01 -13.03
N PHE A 29 -17.28 -15.34 -13.35
CA PHE A 29 -18.26 -15.93 -12.46
C PHE A 29 -18.66 -17.28 -13.04
N ASN A 30 -18.53 -18.35 -12.25
CA ASN A 30 -19.08 -19.64 -12.64
C ASN A 30 -20.54 -19.66 -12.21
N ASN A 31 -21.45 -19.72 -13.18
CA ASN A 31 -22.87 -19.86 -12.92
C ASN A 31 -23.22 -21.34 -12.85
N THR A 32 -23.98 -21.75 -11.82
CA THR A 32 -24.30 -23.16 -11.54
C THR A 32 -25.07 -23.86 -12.66
N LEU A 33 -25.76 -23.11 -13.52
CA LEU A 33 -26.62 -23.64 -14.59
C LEU A 33 -26.19 -23.22 -16.02
N GLY A 34 -25.19 -22.36 -16.18
CA GLY A 34 -24.98 -21.64 -17.45
C GLY A 34 -23.53 -21.35 -17.85
N GLY A 35 -22.55 -22.00 -17.22
CA GLY A 35 -21.13 -21.84 -17.56
C GLY A 35 -20.48 -20.56 -16.99
N THR A 36 -19.33 -20.19 -17.54
CA THR A 36 -18.50 -19.07 -17.04
C THR A 36 -18.89 -17.76 -17.71
N VAL A 37 -19.42 -16.81 -16.93
CA VAL A 37 -19.75 -15.45 -17.38
C VAL A 37 -18.62 -14.52 -16.99
N THR A 38 -18.05 -13.79 -17.95
CA THR A 38 -17.06 -12.74 -17.70
C THR A 38 -17.74 -11.37 -17.71
N LYS A 39 -17.50 -10.55 -16.68
CA LYS A 39 -17.96 -9.16 -16.63
C LYS A 39 -16.78 -8.20 -16.52
N PRO A 40 -16.79 -7.06 -17.24
CA PRO A 40 -15.83 -6.00 -17.02
C PRO A 40 -16.08 -5.35 -15.66
N ILE A 41 -15.02 -5.11 -14.91
CA ILE A 41 -15.06 -4.44 -13.61
C ILE A 41 -13.94 -3.41 -13.52
N ARG A 42 -14.22 -2.29 -12.88
CA ARG A 42 -13.21 -1.27 -12.56
C ARG A 42 -12.63 -1.55 -11.19
N ARG A 43 -11.31 -1.71 -11.10
CA ARG A 43 -10.60 -1.90 -9.81
C ARG A 43 -9.65 -0.75 -9.57
N THR A 44 -9.72 -0.19 -8.36
CA THR A 44 -8.72 0.77 -7.90
C THR A 44 -7.45 0.02 -7.49
N LYS A 45 -6.30 0.51 -7.94
CA LYS A 45 -4.97 0.05 -7.55
C LYS A 45 -4.22 1.22 -6.93
N TYR A 46 -3.61 0.96 -5.78
CA TYR A 46 -2.87 1.93 -5.00
C TYR A 46 -1.38 1.62 -5.14
N LEU A 47 -0.60 2.62 -5.55
CA LEU A 47 0.85 2.59 -5.42
C LEU A 47 1.22 3.11 -4.04
N LYS A 48 1.94 2.27 -3.29
CA LYS A 48 2.22 2.49 -1.89
C LYS A 48 3.69 2.32 -1.58
N ILE A 49 4.15 2.92 -0.49
CA ILE A 49 5.48 2.70 0.06
C ILE A 49 5.37 1.87 1.35
N CYS A 50 6.26 0.90 1.54
CA CYS A 50 6.27 0.08 2.75
C CYS A 50 6.86 0.85 3.94
N TRP A 51 6.13 0.90 5.06
CA TRP A 51 6.62 1.54 6.30
C TRP A 51 7.83 0.84 6.95
N MET A 52 8.13 -0.39 6.55
CA MET A 52 9.25 -1.17 7.10
C MET A 52 10.52 -1.05 6.24
N CYS A 53 10.39 -1.19 4.92
CA CYS A 53 11.55 -1.30 4.04
C CYS A 53 11.64 -0.18 3.00
N GLY A 54 10.66 0.71 2.94
CA GLY A 54 10.61 1.80 1.97
C GLY A 54 10.41 1.39 0.51
N SER A 55 10.26 0.09 0.23
CA SER A 55 10.04 -0.38 -1.13
C SER A 55 8.64 0.01 -1.63
N PRO A 56 8.52 0.45 -2.90
CA PRO A 56 7.23 0.68 -3.52
C PRO A 56 6.53 -0.66 -3.81
N TYR A 57 5.21 -0.70 -3.66
CA TYR A 57 4.39 -1.87 -3.96
C TYR A 57 2.98 -1.46 -4.40
N GLU A 58 2.35 -2.30 -5.21
CA GLU A 58 0.96 -2.10 -5.63
C GLU A 58 0.00 -2.94 -4.78
N SER A 59 -1.17 -2.39 -4.48
CA SER A 59 -2.22 -3.12 -3.77
C SER A 59 -3.60 -2.65 -4.19
N HIS A 60 -4.58 -3.56 -4.23
CA HIS A 60 -5.99 -3.19 -4.35
C HIS A 60 -6.63 -2.81 -3.01
N LYS A 61 -5.91 -3.02 -1.89
CA LYS A 61 -6.41 -2.73 -0.54
C LYS A 61 -5.90 -1.38 -0.07
N SER A 62 -6.80 -0.46 0.27
CA SER A 62 -6.44 0.87 0.82
C SER A 62 -5.87 0.79 2.24
N ASN A 63 -6.23 -0.23 3.03
CA ASN A 63 -5.88 -0.38 4.45
C ASN A 63 -4.57 -1.16 4.73
N THR A 64 -3.65 -1.22 3.77
CA THR A 64 -2.35 -1.88 3.92
C THR A 64 -1.21 -0.87 4.01
N TYR A 65 -0.27 -1.12 4.92
CA TYR A 65 0.89 -0.23 5.19
C TYR A 65 2.25 -0.93 5.00
N ALA A 66 2.27 -2.19 4.57
CA ALA A 66 3.47 -2.99 4.34
C ALA A 66 3.37 -3.78 3.03
N CYS A 67 4.51 -4.01 2.38
CA CYS A 67 4.60 -4.75 1.10
C CYS A 67 4.49 -6.27 1.26
N SER A 68 4.78 -6.81 2.45
CA SER A 68 4.77 -8.25 2.72
C SER A 68 4.35 -8.56 4.16
N GLN A 69 3.95 -9.80 4.40
CA GLN A 69 3.59 -10.27 5.74
C GLN A 69 4.76 -10.11 6.73
N ARG A 70 6.00 -10.39 6.29
CA ARG A 70 7.19 -10.18 7.10
C ARG A 70 7.35 -8.72 7.53
N CYS A 71 7.19 -7.78 6.59
CA CYS A 71 7.25 -6.35 6.90
C CYS A 71 6.13 -5.91 7.86
N SER A 72 4.93 -6.46 7.68
CA SER A 72 3.80 -6.21 8.59
C SER A 72 4.10 -6.68 10.01
N ASN A 73 4.59 -7.91 10.17
CA ASN A 73 4.95 -8.49 11.46
C ASN A 73 6.05 -7.69 12.15
N ASN A 74 7.08 -7.28 11.41
CA ASN A 74 8.18 -6.45 11.95
C ASN A 74 7.68 -5.09 12.44
N LEU A 75 6.75 -4.45 11.71
CA LEU A 75 6.14 -3.19 12.14
C LEU A 75 5.30 -3.36 13.40
N VAL A 76 4.52 -4.44 13.49
CA VAL A 76 3.74 -4.76 14.69
C VAL A 76 4.67 -4.97 15.89
N TYR A 77 5.76 -5.71 15.70
CA TYR A 77 6.78 -5.92 16.74
C TYR A 77 7.44 -4.60 17.16
N ALA A 78 7.89 -3.78 16.19
CA ALA A 78 8.50 -2.48 16.46
C ALA A 78 7.57 -1.57 17.27
N ARG A 79 6.29 -1.47 16.86
CA ARG A 79 5.28 -0.66 17.56
C ARG A 79 5.00 -1.15 18.98
N LYS A 80 4.89 -2.47 19.19
CA LYS A 80 4.70 -3.05 20.54
C LYS A 80 5.85 -2.72 21.48
N ASN A 81 7.07 -2.64 20.95
CA ASN A 81 8.27 -2.30 21.72
C ASN A 81 8.55 -0.79 21.81
N GLY A 82 7.72 0.06 21.19
CA GLY A 82 7.87 1.51 21.21
C GLY A 82 8.97 2.04 20.29
N TYR A 83 9.44 1.25 19.33
CA TYR A 83 10.36 1.70 18.29
C TYR A 83 9.60 2.46 17.21
N LEU A 84 10.20 3.53 16.69
CA LEU A 84 9.72 4.23 15.51
C LEU A 84 9.78 3.29 14.30
N PRO A 85 8.75 3.27 13.43
CA PRO A 85 8.86 2.55 12.18
C PRO A 85 10.04 3.14 11.38
N PRO A 86 10.83 2.28 10.73
CA PRO A 86 12.12 2.67 10.15
C PRO A 86 11.98 3.57 8.91
N ALA A 87 10.83 3.56 8.22
CA ALA A 87 10.63 4.43 7.07
C ALA A 87 10.28 5.85 7.50
N ASN A 88 11.22 6.78 7.30
CA ASN A 88 10.91 8.21 7.31
C ASN A 88 10.15 8.56 6.02
N MET A 89 8.84 8.31 6.04
CA MET A 89 7.93 8.53 4.90
C MET A 89 8.05 9.95 4.37
N GLU A 90 8.26 10.95 5.23
CA GLU A 90 8.46 12.35 4.86
C GLU A 90 9.67 12.53 3.96
N GLN A 91 10.81 11.91 4.31
CA GLN A 91 12.04 11.96 3.50
C GLN A 91 11.90 11.23 2.16
N MET A 92 11.19 10.10 2.13
CA MET A 92 10.93 9.38 0.87
C MET A 92 9.88 10.07 -0.02
N THR A 93 8.94 10.81 0.58
CA THR A 93 7.86 11.49 -0.15
C THR A 93 8.20 12.91 -0.59
N LYS A 94 9.06 13.63 0.15
CA LYS A 94 9.27 15.06 -0.08
C LYS A 94 10.17 15.45 -1.25
N GLU A 95 11.14 14.65 -1.70
CA GLU A 95 12.22 15.27 -2.49
C GLU A 95 12.32 14.90 -3.98
N LYS A 96 12.47 13.63 -4.42
CA LYS A 96 12.69 13.35 -5.87
C LYS A 96 12.13 12.02 -6.37
N ASN A 97 12.09 11.01 -5.50
CA ASN A 97 11.78 9.63 -5.92
C ASN A 97 10.30 9.35 -6.18
N VAL A 98 9.34 10.04 -5.55
CA VAL A 98 7.91 9.73 -5.77
C VAL A 98 7.49 9.98 -7.22
N LYS A 99 8.02 11.02 -7.87
CA LYS A 99 7.72 11.31 -9.27
C LYS A 99 8.25 10.21 -10.20
N GLU A 100 9.49 9.78 -9.99
CA GLU A 100 10.12 8.69 -10.75
C GLU A 100 9.42 7.34 -10.51
N VAL A 101 9.06 7.05 -9.25
CA VAL A 101 8.34 5.82 -8.87
C VAL A 101 6.94 5.82 -9.47
N LYS A 102 6.21 6.95 -9.46
CA LYS A 102 4.93 7.07 -10.15
C LYS A 102 5.05 6.80 -11.64
N GLN A 103 6.01 7.45 -12.30
CA GLN A 103 6.26 7.26 -13.74
C GLN A 103 6.59 5.80 -14.07
N ARG A 104 7.49 5.16 -13.30
CA ARG A 104 7.87 3.75 -13.50
C ARG A 104 6.68 2.78 -13.44
N PHE A 105 5.68 3.08 -12.62
CA PHE A 105 4.50 2.24 -12.43
C PHE A 105 3.27 2.70 -13.24
N GLY A 106 3.41 3.75 -14.06
CA GLY A 106 2.33 4.28 -14.90
C GLY A 106 1.24 5.02 -14.13
N TYR A 107 1.58 5.65 -13.01
CA TYR A 107 0.68 6.51 -12.24
C TYR A 107 0.95 7.97 -12.65
N VAL A 108 -0.09 8.71 -13.05
CA VAL A 108 -0.02 10.15 -13.38
C VAL A 108 -0.21 10.97 -12.11
#